data_AF-S8C6X5-F1
#
_entry.id   AF-S8C6X5-F1
#
_cell.length_a   1.000
_cell.length_b   1.000
_cell.length_c   1.000
_cell.angle_alpha   90.00
_cell.angle_beta   90.00
_cell.angle_gamma   90.00
#
_symmetry.space_group_name_H-M   'P 1'
#
loop_
_entity.id
_entity.type
_entity.pdbx_description
1 polymer ?
#
loop_
_entity_poly.entity_id
_entity_poly.type
_entity_poly.pdbx_seq_one_letter_code
_entity_poly.pdbx_strand_id
1 'polypeptide(L)' 'MSGDTLENAGDLFAEAARAVEELYCIRDTHFPANPDAKIAELLIQSDVVLKMLDEIPQ' A
#
# COMPACT_ATOMS: atom_id res chain seq x y z
N MET A 1 -0.55 17.98 24.42
CA MET A 1 -0.97 16.75 23.71
C MET A 1 -0.51 16.81 22.25
N SER A 2 0.73 17.24 21.98
CA SER A 2 1.17 17.59 20.61
C SER A 2 2.23 16.62 20.04
N GLY A 3 2.56 15.56 20.78
CA GLY A 3 3.51 14.52 20.34
C GLY A 3 2.84 13.38 19.56
N ASP A 4 1.69 12.91 20.05
CA ASP A 4 1.03 11.69 19.55
C ASP A 4 0.59 11.75 18.08
N THR A 5 0.30 12.93 17.54
CA THR A 5 -0.19 13.09 16.15
C THR A 5 0.92 12.91 15.11
N LEU A 6 2.14 13.36 15.42
CA LEU A 6 3.28 13.28 14.50
C LEU A 6 3.91 11.89 14.49
N GLU A 7 3.95 11.23 15.64
CA GLU A 7 4.43 9.84 15.77
C GLU A 7 3.49 8.87 15.03
N ASN A 8 2.18 9.04 15.21
CA ASN A 8 1.16 8.25 14.51
C ASN A 8 1.20 8.47 12.98
N ALA A 9 1.37 9.72 12.51
CA ALA A 9 1.53 9.97 11.08
C ALA A 9 2.77 9.27 10.51
N GLY A 10 3.88 9.25 11.25
CA GLY A 10 5.10 8.53 10.87
C GLY A 10 4.89 7.02 10.73
N ASP A 11 4.17 6.42 11.66
CA ASP A 11 3.83 5.00 11.63
C ASP A 11 2.92 4.64 10.45
N LEU A 12 1.89 5.46 10.18
CA LEU A 12 1.00 5.31 9.02
C LEU A 12 1.77 5.44 7.70
N PHE A 13 2.68 6.41 7.60
CA PHE A 13 3.56 6.54 6.42
C PHE A 13 4.46 5.31 6.23
N ALA A 14 5.05 4.79 7.31
CA ALA A 14 5.92 3.62 7.24
C ALA A 14 5.16 2.34 6.87
N GLU A 15 3.90 2.22 7.27
CA GLU A 15 3.01 1.13 6.87
C GLU A 15 2.59 1.26 5.40
N ALA A 16 2.16 2.44 4.97
CA ALA A 16 1.79 2.70 3.59
C ALA A 16 2.98 2.51 2.63
N ALA A 17 4.19 2.93 3.02
CA ALA A 17 5.40 2.71 2.23
C ALA A 17 5.69 1.21 2.02
N ARG A 18 5.58 0.39 3.07
CA ARG A 18 5.74 -1.07 2.97
C ARG A 18 4.68 -1.69 2.06
N ALA A 19 3.43 -1.25 2.16
CA ALA A 19 2.35 -1.75 1.32
C ALA A 19 2.56 -1.40 -0.17
N VAL A 20 3.08 -0.19 -0.47
CA VAL A 20 3.49 0.21 -1.83
C VAL A 20 4.64 -0.66 -2.34
N GLU A 21 5.66 -0.92 -1.51
CA GLU A 21 6.80 -1.79 -1.88
C GLU A 21 6.33 -3.21 -2.20
N GLU A 22 5.42 -3.76 -1.42
CA GLU A 22 4.83 -5.08 -1.64
C GLU A 22 4.02 -5.14 -2.95
N LEU A 23 3.22 -4.11 -3.24
CA LEU A 23 2.50 -3.99 -4.51
C LEU A 23 3.46 -4.02 -5.71
N TYR A 24 4.56 -3.26 -5.65
CA TYR A 24 5.56 -3.26 -6.71
C TYR A 24 6.32 -4.58 -6.80
N CYS A 25 6.59 -5.25 -5.68
CA CYS A 25 7.18 -6.58 -5.65
C CYS A 25 6.28 -7.59 -6.38
N ILE A 26 4.97 -7.58 -6.13
CA ILE A 26 4.01 -8.47 -6.80
C ILE A 26 3.92 -8.15 -8.29
N ARG A 27 3.89 -6.86 -8.66
CA ARG A 27 3.94 -6.45 -10.08
C ARG A 27 5.15 -7.05 -10.79
N ASP A 28 6.31 -7.04 -10.15
CA ASP A 28 7.59 -7.38 -10.77
C ASP A 28 7.93 -8.87 -10.69
N THR A 29 7.36 -9.61 -9.74
CA THR A 29 7.75 -11.01 -9.46
C THR A 29 6.62 -12.03 -9.63
N HIS A 30 5.35 -11.61 -9.59
CA HIS A 30 4.23 -12.52 -9.75
C HIS A 30 3.81 -12.64 -11.22
N PHE A 31 3.92 -13.85 -11.77
CA PHE A 31 3.59 -14.16 -13.17
C PHE A 31 2.62 -15.36 -13.23
N PRO A 32 1.34 -15.15 -12.90
CA PRO A 32 0.34 -16.22 -12.95
C PRO A 32 0.08 -16.64 -14.40
N ALA A 33 -0.35 -17.88 -14.59
CA ALA A 33 -0.69 -18.40 -15.91
C ALA A 33 -1.84 -17.64 -16.60
N ASN A 34 -2.75 -17.06 -15.80
CA ASN A 34 -3.79 -16.16 -16.29
C ASN A 34 -3.36 -14.69 -16.06
N PRO A 35 -3.11 -13.90 -17.13
CA PRO A 35 -2.75 -12.49 -16.99
C PRO A 35 -3.86 -11.64 -16.35
N ASP A 36 -5.14 -11.98 -16.56
CA ASP A 36 -6.25 -11.23 -15.97
C ASP A 36 -6.28 -11.37 -14.45
N ALA A 37 -5.84 -12.53 -13.92
CA ALA A 37 -5.70 -12.73 -12.49
C ALA A 37 -4.63 -11.82 -11.89
N LYS A 38 -3.54 -11.53 -12.62
CA LYS A 38 -2.51 -10.57 -12.20
C LYS A 38 -3.09 -9.16 -12.12
N ILE A 39 -3.86 -8.75 -13.12
CA ILE A 39 -4.46 -7.42 -13.17
C ILE A 39 -5.47 -7.24 -12.03
N ALA A 40 -6.33 -8.23 -11.81
CA ALA A 40 -7.31 -8.21 -10.72
C ALA A 40 -6.62 -8.09 -9.34
N GLU A 41 -5.58 -8.88 -9.10
CA GLU A 41 -4.81 -8.82 -7.84
C GLU A 41 -4.16 -7.45 -7.63
N LEU A 42 -3.50 -6.92 -8.66
CA LEU A 42 -2.84 -5.61 -8.60
C LEU A 42 -3.84 -4.47 -8.35
N LEU A 43 -5.04 -4.54 -8.94
CA LEU A 43 -6.10 -3.56 -8.69
C LEU A 43 -6.59 -3.61 -7.24
N ILE A 44 -6.86 -4.81 -6.72
CA ILE A 44 -7.30 -5.00 -5.33
C ILE A 44 -6.26 -4.43 -4.36
N GLN A 45 -4.98 -4.75 -4.57
CA GLN A 45 -3.92 -4.28 -3.69
C GLN A 45 -3.65 -2.78 -3.83
N SER A 46 -3.74 -2.24 -5.04
CA SER A 46 -3.64 -0.78 -5.25
C SER A 46 -4.74 -0.04 -4.49
N ASP A 47 -5.97 -0.52 -4.50
CA ASP A 47 -7.08 0.09 -3.76
C ASP A 47 -6.86 0.09 -2.25
N VAL A 48 -6.24 -0.98 -1.71
CA VAL A 48 -5.89 -1.05 -0.29
C VAL A 48 -4.80 -0.02 0.05
N VAL A 49 -3.73 0.01 -0.74
CA VAL A 49 -2.61 0.94 -0.54
C VAL A 49 -3.07 2.40 -0.62
N LEU A 50 -3.94 2.73 -1.58
CA LEU A 50 -4.47 4.08 -1.72
C LEU A 50 -5.30 4.50 -0.50
N LYS A 51 -6.14 3.61 0.04
CA LYS A 51 -6.89 3.89 1.27
C LYS A 51 -5.97 4.14 2.47
N MET A 52 -4.89 3.38 2.59
CA MET A 52 -3.90 3.58 3.65
C MET A 52 -3.21 4.95 3.52
N LEU A 53 -2.93 5.41 2.30
CA LEU A 53 -2.38 6.74 2.04
C LEU A 53 -3.39 7.86 2.36
N ASP A 54 -4.67 7.65 2.07
CA ASP A 54 -5.74 8.62 2.36
C ASP A 54 -5.99 8.80 3.87
N GLU A 55 -5.62 7.80 4.70
CA GLU A 55 -5.72 7.86 6.16
C GLU A 55 -4.62 8.71 6.81
N ILE A 56 -3.57 9.07 6.06
CA ILE A 56 -2.45 9.85 6.57
C ILE A 56 -2.86 11.33 6.73
N PRO A 57 -2.77 11.90 7.96
CA PRO A 57 -3.10 13.30 8.18
C PRO A 57 -2.21 14.25 7.38
N GLN A 58 -2.82 15.27 6.76
CA GLN A 58 -2.14 16.35 6.01
C GLN A 58 -1.67 17.49 6.93
#